data_AF-A0A844EN73-F1
#
_entry.id   AF-A0A844EN73-F1
#
_cell.length_a   1.000
_cell.length_b   1.000
_cell.length_c   1.000
_cell.angle_alpha   90.00
_cell.angle_beta   90.00
_cell.angle_gamma   90.00
#
_symmetry.space_group_name_H-M   'P 1'
#
loop_
_entity.id
_entity.type
_entity.pdbx_description
1 polymer ?
#
loop_
_entity_poly.entity_id
_entity_poly.type
_entity_poly.pdbx_seq_one_letter_code
_entity_poly.pdbx_strand_id
1 'polypeptide(L)'
;VWTGSAVNLSKWINIPLGTTLFLYGIIVTISNQLLLGSFDRRRFFSNLLFTVPFSYLVAFFTWIFNTISVPEQDFYIRLILDIIGLYCVAMAVSMYSRSNLIMHPNDDLAYIIRFKYIHGSAVISQWLSYIPPILIIGASYVFTGKLYAIGFGTVFALLFQGAMMKWSDTHAFPKLKHHVDL
;
A
#
# COMPACT_ATOMS: atom_id res chain seq x y z
N VAL A 1 3.43 0.16 -5.16
CA VAL A 1 4.87 -0.06 -4.88
C VAL A 1 5.10 -1.36 -4.09
N TRP A 2 4.49 -1.52 -2.91
CA TRP A 2 4.61 -2.74 -2.09
C TRP A 2 4.34 -4.06 -2.82
N THR A 3 3.26 -4.16 -3.60
CA THR A 3 2.97 -5.38 -4.38
C THR A 3 4.06 -5.68 -5.40
N GLY A 4 4.59 -4.65 -6.08
CA GLY A 4 5.71 -4.80 -7.02
C GLY A 4 6.95 -5.36 -6.34
N SER A 5 7.28 -4.87 -5.13
CA SER A 5 8.39 -5.43 -4.34
C SER A 5 8.17 -6.89 -3.91
N ALA A 6 6.96 -7.25 -3.51
CA ALA A 6 6.64 -8.63 -3.14
C ALA A 6 6.77 -9.60 -4.33
N VAL A 7 6.37 -9.18 -5.54
CA VAL A 7 6.54 -10.00 -6.75
C VAL A 7 8.02 -10.22 -7.07
N ASN A 8 8.84 -9.18 -7.01
CA ASN A 8 10.29 -9.30 -7.26
C ASN A 8 10.96 -10.19 -6.22
N LEU A 9 10.61 -10.02 -4.94
CA LEU A 9 11.14 -10.84 -3.86
C LEU A 9 10.73 -12.31 -4.03
N SER A 10 9.46 -12.58 -4.32
CA SER A 10 8.92 -13.94 -4.58
C SER A 10 9.71 -14.65 -5.69
N LYS A 11 10.05 -13.94 -6.77
CA LYS A 11 10.86 -14.48 -7.88
C LYS A 11 12.32 -14.68 -7.51
N TRP A 12 12.90 -13.81 -6.69
CA TRP A 12 14.28 -13.94 -6.23
C TRP A 12 14.46 -15.15 -5.32
N ILE A 13 13.59 -15.33 -4.32
CA ILE A 13 13.72 -16.40 -3.31
C ILE A 13 12.92 -17.68 -3.67
N ASN A 14 12.24 -17.70 -4.82
CA ASN A 14 11.45 -18.82 -5.33
C ASN A 14 10.35 -19.34 -4.37
N ILE A 15 9.70 -18.44 -3.63
CA ILE A 15 8.52 -18.79 -2.82
C ILE A 15 7.23 -18.24 -3.45
N PRO A 16 6.06 -18.83 -3.18
CA PRO A 16 4.78 -18.34 -3.72
C PRO A 16 4.51 -16.87 -3.34
N LEU A 17 3.89 -16.13 -4.26
CA LEU A 17 3.54 -14.72 -4.05
C LEU A 17 2.63 -14.53 -2.83
N GLY A 18 1.65 -15.42 -2.63
CA GLY A 18 0.76 -15.37 -1.47
C GLY A 18 1.53 -15.47 -0.15
N THR A 19 2.49 -16.40 -0.05
CA THR A 19 3.37 -16.53 1.11
C THR A 19 4.22 -15.29 1.31
N THR A 20 4.74 -14.70 0.23
CA THR A 20 5.55 -13.47 0.29
C THR A 20 4.74 -12.29 0.84
N LEU A 21 3.51 -12.10 0.35
CA LEU A 21 2.61 -11.03 0.81
C LEU A 21 2.20 -11.23 2.27
N PHE A 22 1.94 -12.47 2.69
CA PHE A 22 1.63 -12.79 4.07
C PHE A 22 2.80 -12.48 5.02
N LEU A 23 4.02 -12.92 4.66
CA LEU A 23 5.22 -12.61 5.43
C LEU A 23 5.49 -11.10 5.48
N TYR A 24 5.28 -10.39 4.38
CA TYR A 24 5.33 -8.93 4.36
C TYR A 24 4.35 -8.30 5.35
N GLY A 25 3.09 -8.73 5.35
CA GLY A 25 2.09 -8.24 6.29
C GLY A 25 2.54 -8.41 7.74
N ILE A 26 3.11 -9.56 8.09
CA ILE A 26 3.67 -9.83 9.43
C ILE A 26 4.85 -8.90 9.74
N ILE A 27 5.86 -8.87 8.85
CA ILE A 27 7.09 -8.09 9.06
C ILE A 27 6.77 -6.59 9.20
N VAL A 28 5.88 -6.06 8.35
CA VAL A 28 5.45 -4.66 8.44
C VAL A 28 4.65 -4.41 9.70
N THR A 29 3.77 -5.34 10.11
CA THR A 29 3.03 -5.20 11.38
C THR A 29 3.98 -5.16 12.58
N ILE A 30 5.01 -6.01 12.61
CA ILE A 30 6.05 -5.98 13.65
C ILE A 30 6.83 -4.66 13.59
N SER A 31 7.20 -4.21 12.39
CA SER A 31 7.90 -2.94 12.17
C SER A 31 7.07 -1.75 12.69
N ASN A 32 5.76 -1.77 12.50
CA ASN A 32 4.86 -0.74 13.04
C ASN A 32 4.91 -0.70 14.58
N GLN A 33 4.90 -1.85 15.25
CA GLN A 33 5.03 -1.91 16.71
C GLN A 33 6.37 -1.35 17.20
N LEU A 34 7.46 -1.67 16.50
CA LEU A 34 8.79 -1.12 16.80
C LEU A 34 8.84 0.39 16.59
N LEU A 35 8.25 0.90 15.51
CA LEU A 35 8.18 2.34 15.22
C LEU A 35 7.27 3.10 16.18
N LEU A 36 6.22 2.46 16.69
CA LEU A 36 5.38 2.99 17.78
C LEU A 36 6.14 3.04 19.11
N GLY A 37 7.11 2.16 19.33
CA GLY A 37 7.89 2.11 20.58
C GLY A 37 7.09 1.59 21.78
N SER A 38 5.85 1.19 21.56
CA SER A 38 4.95 0.57 22.53
C SER A 38 4.18 -0.55 21.83
N PHE A 39 3.81 -1.58 22.58
CA PHE A 39 3.05 -2.70 22.03
C PHE A 39 1.55 -2.37 22.05
N ASP A 40 1.03 -1.90 20.92
CA ASP A 40 -0.40 -1.68 20.68
C ASP A 40 -1.03 -2.96 20.11
N ARG A 41 -1.65 -3.73 21.02
CA ARG A 41 -2.37 -4.97 20.70
C ARG A 41 -3.49 -4.74 19.69
N ARG A 42 -4.23 -3.64 19.81
CA ARG A 42 -5.36 -3.35 18.92
C ARG A 42 -4.85 -3.20 17.50
N ARG A 43 -3.84 -2.34 17.27
CA ARG A 43 -3.23 -2.18 15.94
C ARG A 43 -2.62 -3.48 15.42
N PHE A 44 -1.92 -4.23 16.26
CA PHE A 44 -1.30 -5.49 15.86
C PHE A 44 -2.33 -6.49 15.28
N PHE A 45 -3.39 -6.77 16.03
CA PHE A 45 -4.43 -7.70 15.57
C PHE A 45 -5.29 -7.11 14.45
N SER A 46 -5.61 -5.81 14.49
CA SER A 46 -6.37 -5.14 13.43
C SER A 46 -5.64 -5.14 12.09
N ASN A 47 -4.32 -4.90 12.07
CA ASN A 47 -3.52 -4.91 10.85
C ASN A 47 -3.50 -6.30 10.20
N LEU A 48 -3.29 -7.35 10.99
CA LEU A 48 -3.33 -8.73 10.51
C LEU A 48 -4.73 -9.11 10.04
N LEU A 49 -5.77 -8.77 10.82
CA LEU A 49 -7.16 -9.03 10.48
C LEU A 49 -7.56 -8.35 9.17
N PHE A 50 -7.10 -7.13 8.90
CA PHE A 50 -7.40 -6.39 7.67
C PHE A 50 -6.89 -7.11 6.42
N THR A 51 -5.74 -7.78 6.53
CA THR A 51 -5.06 -8.40 5.40
C THR A 51 -5.92 -9.52 4.77
N VAL A 52 -6.73 -10.21 5.57
CA VAL A 52 -7.59 -11.32 5.14
C VAL A 52 -8.73 -10.86 4.22
N PRO A 53 -9.72 -10.04 4.66
CA PRO A 53 -10.81 -9.58 3.82
C PRO A 53 -10.31 -8.72 2.65
N PHE A 54 -9.22 -7.97 2.83
CA PHE A 54 -8.60 -7.22 1.74
C PHE A 54 -8.14 -8.13 0.60
N SER A 55 -7.49 -9.26 0.91
CA SER A 55 -7.02 -10.20 -0.11
C SER A 55 -8.17 -10.81 -0.91
N TYR A 56 -9.26 -11.21 -0.25
CA TYR A 56 -10.45 -11.72 -0.93
C TYR A 56 -11.16 -10.65 -1.77
N LEU A 57 -11.22 -9.41 -1.27
CA LEU A 57 -11.83 -8.30 -2.00
C LEU A 57 -11.03 -7.98 -3.27
N VAL A 58 -9.69 -7.96 -3.19
CA VAL A 58 -8.82 -7.78 -4.36
C VAL A 58 -9.01 -8.91 -5.36
N ALA A 59 -9.09 -10.17 -4.90
CA ALA A 59 -9.35 -11.32 -5.77
C ALA A 59 -10.72 -11.21 -6.46
N PHE A 60 -11.75 -10.79 -5.73
CA PHE A 60 -13.10 -10.56 -6.25
C PHE A 60 -13.11 -9.48 -7.34
N PHE A 61 -12.51 -8.32 -7.10
CA PHE A 61 -12.41 -7.26 -8.12
C PHE A 61 -11.55 -7.69 -9.32
N THR A 62 -10.51 -8.48 -9.10
CA THR A 62 -9.72 -9.06 -10.19
C THR A 62 -10.56 -9.99 -11.06
N TRP A 63 -11.38 -10.84 -10.43
CA TRP A 63 -12.33 -11.70 -11.15
C TRP A 63 -13.35 -10.88 -11.96
N ILE A 64 -13.92 -9.81 -11.39
CA ILE A 64 -14.81 -8.91 -12.12
C ILE A 64 -14.10 -8.33 -13.34
N PHE A 65 -12.92 -7.73 -13.16
CA PHE A 65 -12.19 -7.05 -14.24
C PHE A 65 -11.73 -8.01 -15.34
N ASN A 66 -11.38 -9.25 -15.01
CA ASN A 66 -11.11 -10.27 -16.01
C ASN A 66 -12.39 -10.69 -16.76
N THR A 67 -13.54 -10.76 -16.07
CA THR A 67 -14.82 -11.12 -16.68
C THR A 67 -15.31 -10.07 -17.68
N ILE A 68 -15.06 -8.80 -17.40
CA ILE A 68 -15.37 -7.69 -18.34
C ILE A 68 -14.21 -7.39 -19.31
N SER A 69 -13.21 -8.28 -19.37
CA SER A 69 -12.08 -8.23 -20.31
C SER A 69 -11.32 -6.90 -20.29
N VAL A 70 -11.13 -6.31 -19.10
CA VAL A 70 -10.30 -5.10 -18.89
C VAL A 70 -8.84 -5.32 -19.31
N PRO A 71 -8.20 -6.47 -19.03
CA PRO A 71 -6.81 -6.71 -19.46
C PRO A 71 -6.61 -6.64 -20.98
N GLU A 72 -7.62 -7.02 -21.76
CA GLU A 72 -7.63 -7.07 -23.22
C GLU A 72 -8.01 -5.73 -23.87
N GLN A 73 -8.46 -4.74 -23.09
CA GLN A 73 -8.80 -3.40 -23.61
C GLN A 73 -7.56 -2.65 -24.10
N ASP A 74 -7.82 -1.61 -24.90
CA ASP A 74 -6.80 -0.67 -25.36
C ASP A 74 -5.99 -0.08 -24.21
N PHE A 75 -4.72 0.16 -24.50
CA PHE A 75 -3.76 0.72 -23.54
C PHE A 75 -4.30 1.96 -22.83
N TYR A 76 -4.95 2.87 -23.55
CA TYR A 76 -5.48 4.12 -22.99
C TYR A 76 -6.64 3.89 -22.00
N ILE A 77 -7.52 2.93 -22.28
CA ILE A 77 -8.61 2.57 -21.37
C ILE A 77 -8.04 2.01 -20.07
N ARG A 78 -7.09 1.08 -20.20
CA ARG A 78 -6.38 0.49 -19.05
C ARG A 78 -5.64 1.53 -18.23
N LEU A 79 -5.00 2.50 -18.90
CA LEU A 79 -4.31 3.61 -18.25
C LEU A 79 -5.25 4.48 -17.41
N ILE A 80 -6.41 4.86 -17.97
CA ILE A 80 -7.40 5.66 -17.28
C ILE A 80 -7.95 4.89 -16.07
N LEU A 81 -8.29 3.60 -16.25
CA LEU A 81 -8.76 2.75 -15.16
C LEU A 81 -7.71 2.58 -14.05
N ASP A 82 -6.43 2.46 -14.41
CA ASP A 82 -5.32 2.37 -13.45
C ASP A 82 -5.19 3.67 -12.63
N ILE A 83 -5.23 4.84 -13.29
CA ILE A 83 -5.19 6.14 -12.61
C ILE A 83 -6.38 6.31 -11.65
N ILE A 84 -7.59 5.97 -12.10
CA ILE A 84 -8.79 6.01 -11.26
C ILE A 84 -8.64 5.06 -10.07
N GLY A 85 -8.17 3.84 -10.30
CA GLY A 85 -7.94 2.85 -9.25
C GLY A 85 -6.93 3.35 -8.20
N LEU A 86 -5.79 3.89 -8.64
CA LEU A 86 -4.76 4.45 -7.76
C LEU A 86 -5.30 5.61 -6.92
N TYR A 87 -6.10 6.48 -7.53
CA TYR A 87 -6.76 7.56 -6.83
C TYR A 87 -7.79 7.06 -5.80
N CYS A 88 -8.60 6.05 -6.15
CA CYS A 88 -9.52 5.41 -5.20
C CYS A 88 -8.78 4.80 -4.00
N VAL A 89 -7.61 4.18 -4.23
CA VAL A 89 -6.76 3.67 -3.13
C VAL A 89 -6.29 4.84 -2.26
N ALA A 90 -5.76 5.93 -2.85
CA ALA A 90 -5.32 7.09 -2.08
C ALA A 90 -6.45 7.72 -1.26
N MET A 91 -7.66 7.80 -1.83
CA MET A 91 -8.85 8.28 -1.16
C MET A 91 -9.22 7.38 0.03
N ALA A 92 -9.28 6.07 -0.20
CA ALA A 92 -9.57 5.09 0.85
C ALA A 92 -8.57 5.19 2.00
N VAL A 93 -7.27 5.27 1.68
CA VAL A 93 -6.20 5.47 2.68
C VAL A 93 -6.42 6.72 3.50
N SER A 94 -6.77 7.86 2.86
CA SER A 94 -7.08 9.09 3.59
C SER A 94 -8.30 8.93 4.51
N MET A 95 -9.32 8.16 4.11
CA MET A 95 -10.56 8.00 4.87
C MET A 95 -10.34 7.14 6.10
N TYR A 96 -9.76 5.95 5.95
CA TYR A 96 -9.58 5.06 7.09
C TYR A 96 -8.45 5.52 8.02
N SER A 97 -7.45 6.25 7.53
CA SER A 97 -6.45 6.90 8.38
C SER A 97 -7.04 8.02 9.23
N ARG A 98 -8.11 8.69 8.77
CA ARG A 98 -8.85 9.65 9.57
C ARG A 98 -9.79 8.97 10.56
N SER A 99 -10.49 7.92 10.14
CA SER A 99 -11.39 7.18 11.04
C SER A 99 -10.66 6.34 12.10
N ASN A 100 -9.39 6.00 11.88
CA ASN A 100 -8.54 5.24 12.80
C ASN A 100 -9.20 3.96 13.36
N LEU A 101 -9.91 3.22 12.49
CA LEU A 101 -10.63 2.00 12.86
C LEU A 101 -9.74 0.76 12.76
N ILE A 102 -9.43 0.38 11.52
CA ILE A 102 -8.61 -0.78 11.14
C ILE A 102 -7.86 -0.35 9.87
N MET A 103 -6.53 -0.49 9.87
CA MET A 103 -5.67 -0.07 8.78
C MET A 103 -4.91 -1.26 8.21
N HIS A 104 -4.63 -1.23 6.91
CA HIS A 104 -3.71 -2.21 6.33
C HIS A 104 -2.29 -1.96 6.89
N PRO A 105 -1.47 -3.00 7.17
CA PRO A 105 -0.15 -2.83 7.78
C PRO A 105 0.74 -1.79 7.09
N ASN A 106 0.80 -1.83 5.76
CA ASN A 106 1.63 -0.90 4.97
C ASN A 106 1.15 0.55 5.02
N ASP A 107 -0.16 0.73 5.19
CA ASP A 107 -0.76 2.06 5.26
C ASP A 107 -0.71 2.62 6.69
N ASP A 108 -0.76 1.74 7.70
CA ASP A 108 -0.45 2.07 9.10
C ASP A 108 1.03 2.46 9.26
N LEU A 109 1.95 1.84 8.53
CA LEU A 109 3.35 2.27 8.47
C LEU A 109 3.46 3.73 7.99
N ALA A 110 2.83 4.03 6.85
CA ALA A 110 2.79 5.39 6.31
C ALA A 110 2.05 6.35 7.26
N TYR A 111 1.08 5.88 8.04
CA TYR A 111 0.41 6.70 9.04
C TYR A 111 1.32 7.04 10.23
N ILE A 112 2.01 6.04 10.78
CA ILE A 112 2.94 6.20 11.91
C ILE A 112 4.06 7.15 11.51
N ILE A 113 4.67 6.95 10.34
CA ILE A 113 5.68 7.87 9.82
C ILE A 113 5.12 9.30 9.79
N ARG A 114 3.93 9.46 9.19
CA ARG A 114 3.29 10.76 8.94
C ARG A 114 3.15 11.57 10.21
N PHE A 115 2.56 10.99 11.25
CA PHE A 115 2.18 11.75 12.44
C PHE A 115 3.23 11.69 13.55
N LYS A 116 4.05 10.63 13.63
CA LYS A 116 5.08 10.50 14.67
C LYS A 116 6.40 11.17 14.31
N TYR A 117 6.80 11.10 13.03
CA TYR A 117 8.17 11.47 12.63
C TYR A 117 8.26 12.70 11.73
N ILE A 118 7.22 13.01 10.93
CA ILE A 118 7.28 14.08 9.91
C ILE A 118 6.13 15.09 9.97
N HIS A 119 5.53 15.26 11.16
CA HIS A 119 4.61 16.36 11.49
C HIS A 119 3.42 16.54 10.51
N GLY A 120 2.91 15.45 9.92
CA GLY A 120 1.66 15.45 9.16
C GLY A 120 1.77 15.44 7.63
N SER A 121 2.99 15.44 7.05
CA SER A 121 3.15 15.44 5.59
C SER A 121 2.82 14.09 4.95
N ALA A 122 1.67 13.99 4.28
CA ALA A 122 1.24 12.79 3.55
C ALA A 122 2.22 12.36 2.44
N VAL A 123 2.80 13.32 1.72
CA VAL A 123 3.71 13.06 0.58
C VAL A 123 5.01 12.44 1.07
N ILE A 124 5.68 13.12 2.00
CA ILE A 124 6.96 12.66 2.55
C ILE A 124 6.75 11.32 3.26
N SER A 125 5.60 11.13 3.91
CA SER A 125 5.32 9.86 4.58
C SER A 125 5.27 8.69 3.62
N GLN A 126 4.60 8.87 2.48
CA GLN A 126 4.52 7.80 1.49
C GLN A 126 5.86 7.52 0.84
N TRP A 127 6.67 8.54 0.58
CA TRP A 127 8.02 8.31 0.06
C TRP A 127 8.91 7.56 1.06
N LEU A 128 8.87 7.92 2.33
CA LEU A 128 9.59 7.20 3.38
C LEU A 128 9.07 5.77 3.55
N SER A 129 7.75 5.56 3.49
CA SER A 129 7.16 4.21 3.53
C SER A 129 7.55 3.37 2.31
N TYR A 130 7.90 4.00 1.18
CA TYR A 130 8.37 3.31 -0.02
C TYR A 130 9.86 2.97 -0.01
N ILE A 131 10.66 3.46 0.95
CA ILE A 131 12.08 3.09 1.02
C ILE A 131 12.27 1.57 1.16
N PRO A 132 11.63 0.86 2.12
CA PRO A 132 11.77 -0.60 2.22
C PRO A 132 11.43 -1.36 0.92
N PRO A 133 10.26 -1.14 0.27
CA PRO A 133 9.95 -1.88 -0.94
C PRO A 133 10.85 -1.50 -2.12
N ILE A 134 11.32 -0.26 -2.24
CA ILE A 134 12.28 0.14 -3.29
C ILE A 134 13.62 -0.58 -3.09
N LEU A 135 14.12 -0.65 -1.86
CA LEU A 135 15.36 -1.39 -1.55
C LEU A 135 15.24 -2.87 -1.90
N ILE A 136 14.08 -3.48 -1.63
CA ILE A 136 13.85 -4.89 -1.97
C ILE A 136 13.78 -5.08 -3.49
N ILE A 137 13.11 -4.19 -4.23
CA ILE A 137 13.10 -4.22 -5.70
C ILE A 137 14.54 -4.11 -6.24
N GLY A 138 15.32 -3.16 -5.74
CA GLY A 138 16.71 -2.96 -6.15
C GLY A 138 17.58 -4.19 -5.86
N ALA A 139 17.48 -4.75 -4.65
CA ALA A 139 18.19 -5.98 -4.28
C ALA A 139 17.79 -7.16 -5.19
N SER A 140 16.49 -7.41 -5.36
CA SER A 140 16.01 -8.46 -6.25
C SER A 140 16.49 -8.27 -7.68
N TYR A 141 16.58 -7.03 -8.18
CA TYR A 141 17.11 -6.76 -9.52
C TYR A 141 18.60 -7.11 -9.63
N VAL A 142 19.42 -6.73 -8.64
CA VAL A 142 20.86 -7.04 -8.64
C VAL A 142 21.11 -8.54 -8.70
N PHE A 143 20.28 -9.35 -8.03
CA PHE A 143 20.46 -10.81 -8.01
C PHE A 143 19.77 -11.56 -9.16
N THR A 144 18.67 -11.05 -9.71
CA THR A 144 17.89 -11.75 -10.75
C THR A 144 18.10 -11.19 -12.16
N GLY A 145 18.64 -9.96 -12.27
CA GLY A 145 18.80 -9.22 -13.52
C GLY A 145 17.47 -8.80 -14.19
N LYS A 146 16.32 -9.02 -13.54
CA LYS A 146 15.00 -8.77 -14.13
C LYS A 146 14.09 -8.02 -13.15
N LEU A 147 13.31 -7.10 -13.69
CA LEU A 147 12.25 -6.41 -12.94
C LEU A 147 10.90 -7.00 -13.33
N TYR A 148 10.14 -7.41 -12.33
CA TYR A 148 8.79 -7.98 -12.50
C TYR A 148 7.74 -7.06 -11.91
N ALA A 149 6.57 -6.97 -12.55
CA ALA A 149 5.43 -6.18 -12.07
C ALA A 149 5.75 -4.71 -11.74
N ILE A 150 6.76 -4.14 -12.39
CA ILE A 150 7.07 -2.71 -12.38
C ILE A 150 6.59 -2.12 -13.70
N GLY A 151 5.63 -1.22 -13.65
CA GLY A 151 5.05 -0.57 -14.83
C GLY A 151 4.54 0.83 -14.47
N PHE A 152 3.73 1.40 -15.36
CA PHE A 152 3.18 2.76 -15.20
C PHE A 152 2.57 2.99 -13.82
N GLY A 153 1.63 2.15 -13.39
CA GLY A 153 0.97 2.32 -12.09
C GLY A 153 1.92 2.29 -10.88
N THR A 154 3.04 1.56 -10.96
CA THR A 154 4.03 1.56 -9.88
C THR A 154 4.78 2.89 -9.81
N VAL A 155 5.22 3.41 -10.96
CA VAL A 155 5.90 4.70 -11.04
C VAL A 155 4.95 5.84 -10.68
N PHE A 156 3.72 5.80 -11.18
CA PHE A 156 2.70 6.79 -10.89
C PHE A 156 2.35 6.80 -9.39
N ALA A 157 2.14 5.64 -8.77
CA ALA A 157 1.91 5.56 -7.33
C ALA A 157 3.11 6.09 -6.52
N LEU A 158 4.34 5.74 -6.91
CA LEU A 158 5.54 6.21 -6.23
C LEU A 158 5.64 7.74 -6.21
N LEU A 159 5.29 8.40 -7.32
CA LEU A 159 5.36 9.85 -7.45
C LEU A 159 4.14 10.57 -6.85
N PHE A 160 2.94 10.08 -7.11
CA PHE A 160 1.70 10.84 -6.90
C PHE A 160 0.81 10.33 -5.77
N GLN A 161 1.03 9.11 -5.24
CA GLN A 161 0.11 8.55 -4.23
C GLN A 161 -0.01 9.43 -2.98
N GLY A 162 1.12 9.92 -2.47
CA GLY A 162 1.12 10.81 -1.30
C GLY A 162 0.44 12.15 -1.57
N ALA A 163 0.53 12.67 -2.79
CA ALA A 163 -0.12 13.92 -3.19
C ALA A 163 -1.64 13.74 -3.33
N MET A 164 -2.07 12.64 -3.96
CA MET A 164 -3.50 12.27 -4.05
C MET A 164 -4.09 12.07 -2.65
N MET A 165 -3.37 11.39 -1.75
CA MET A 165 -3.81 11.21 -0.36
C MET A 165 -3.96 12.55 0.37
N LYS A 166 -3.00 13.47 0.23
CA LYS A 166 -3.07 14.84 0.79
C LYS A 166 -4.29 15.61 0.27
N TRP A 167 -4.58 15.47 -1.02
CA TRP A 167 -5.74 16.10 -1.63
C TRP A 167 -7.03 15.51 -1.06
N SER A 168 -7.10 14.19 -0.93
CA SER A 168 -8.27 13.48 -0.37
C SER A 168 -8.51 13.78 1.11
N ASP A 169 -7.48 14.09 1.90
CA ASP A 169 -7.63 14.51 3.30
C ASP A 169 -8.55 15.74 3.45
N THR A 170 -8.59 16.61 2.44
CA THR A 170 -9.36 17.87 2.47
C THR A 170 -10.61 17.86 1.59
N HIS A 171 -10.67 17.01 0.57
CA HIS A 171 -11.75 17.01 -0.41
C HIS A 171 -12.68 15.79 -0.32
N ALA A 172 -12.17 14.63 0.10
CA ALA A 172 -13.00 13.45 0.30
C ALA A 172 -13.46 13.39 1.75
N PHE A 173 -14.79 13.44 1.98
CA PHE A 173 -15.38 13.41 3.33
C PHE A 173 -14.73 14.42 4.30
N PRO A 174 -14.79 15.74 4.03
CA PRO A 174 -14.04 16.77 4.74
C PRO A 174 -14.39 16.89 6.24
N LYS A 175 -15.51 16.30 6.68
CA LYS A 175 -15.91 16.25 8.09
C LYS A 175 -15.11 15.22 8.91
N LEU A 176 -14.41 14.29 8.27
CA LEU A 176 -13.54 13.34 8.96
C LEU A 176 -12.27 14.05 9.43
N LYS A 177 -11.96 13.92 10.73
CA LYS A 177 -10.75 14.44 11.35
C LYS A 177 -9.77 13.30 11.62
N HIS A 178 -8.47 13.60 11.63
CA HIS A 178 -7.46 12.63 12.03
C HIS A 178 -7.54 12.41 13.56
N HIS A 179 -7.75 11.16 13.97
CA HIS A 179 -7.60 10.73 15.35
C HIS A 179 -6.19 10.19 15.53
N VAL A 180 -5.30 10.99 16.11
CA VAL A 180 -3.88 10.64 16.28
C VAL A 180 -3.70 9.87 17.58
N ASP A 181 -3.76 8.53 17.49
CA ASP A 181 -3.49 7.63 18.62
C ASP A 181 -2.04 7.10 18.56
N LEU A 182 -1.03 7.97 18.74
CA LEU A 182 0.40 7.62 18.63
C LEU A 182 1.14 7.64 19.97
#